data_AF-D7DJI9-F1
#
_entry.id   AF-D7DJI9-F1
#
_cell.length_a   1.000
_cell.length_b   1.000
_cell.length_c   1.000
_cell.angle_alpha   90.00
_cell.angle_beta   90.00
_cell.angle_gamma   90.00
#
_symmetry.space_group_name_H-M   'P 1'
#
loop_
_entity.id
_entity.type
_entity.pdbx_description
1 polymer ?
#
loop_
_entity_poly.entity_id
_entity_poly.type
_entity_poly.pdbx_seq_one_letter_code
_entity_poly.pdbx_strand_id
1 'polypeptide(L)'
;MSLNCPRCKSAVGFLRFKESFICSHCSAKLIGNYNGAFIWTVGLSWLADLVIYPVVYSNFGSNWWPGVIIRIALSTSAFIGFLAILISSMGTIELSSKQD
;
A
#
# COMPACT_ATOMS: atom_id res chain seq x y z
N MET A 1 -9.55 -4.81 -9.01
CA MET A 1 -9.92 -3.60 -9.76
C MET A 1 -8.69 -3.14 -10.52
N SER A 2 -8.81 -2.90 -11.82
CA SER A 2 -7.69 -2.47 -12.68
C SER A 2 -7.53 -0.96 -12.63
N LEU A 3 -6.31 -0.49 -12.47
CA LEU A 3 -6.00 0.91 -12.77
C LEU A 3 -6.03 1.06 -14.30
N ASN A 4 -6.72 2.08 -14.81
CA ASN A 4 -6.80 2.31 -16.24
C ASN A 4 -5.75 3.34 -16.67
N CYS A 5 -5.08 3.10 -17.80
CA CYS A 5 -4.15 4.07 -18.36
C CYS A 5 -4.90 5.34 -18.80
N PRO A 6 -4.46 6.56 -18.43
CA PRO A 6 -5.15 7.80 -18.80
C PRO A 6 -5.12 8.10 -20.32
N ARG A 7 -4.16 7.51 -21.05
CA ARG A 7 -3.99 7.70 -22.51
C ARG A 7 -4.84 6.75 -23.36
N CYS A 8 -4.89 5.48 -23.00
CA CYS A 8 -5.51 4.44 -23.83
C CYS A 8 -6.66 3.70 -23.14
N LYS A 9 -7.01 4.07 -21.90
CA LYS A 9 -8.08 3.46 -21.07
C LYS A 9 -7.96 1.94 -20.87
N SER A 10 -6.87 1.33 -21.30
CA SER A 10 -6.61 -0.10 -21.10
C SER A 10 -6.22 -0.37 -19.64
N ALA A 11 -6.63 -1.53 -19.15
CA ALA A 11 -6.32 -2.01 -17.80
C ALA A 11 -4.81 -2.28 -17.68
N VAL A 12 -4.15 -1.61 -16.74
CA VAL A 12 -2.77 -1.90 -16.38
C VAL A 12 -2.72 -2.78 -15.13
N GLY A 13 -1.81 -3.76 -15.15
CA GLY A 13 -1.64 -4.72 -14.07
C GLY A 13 -1.18 -4.06 -12.77
N PHE A 14 -1.82 -4.46 -11.67
CA PHE A 14 -1.69 -3.91 -10.32
C PHE A 14 -0.27 -3.98 -9.71
N LEU A 15 0.64 -4.78 -10.26
CA LEU A 15 1.90 -5.17 -9.61
C LEU A 15 3.16 -4.41 -10.04
N ARG A 16 3.03 -3.25 -10.71
CA ARG A 16 4.21 -2.46 -11.14
C ARG A 16 4.56 -1.38 -10.11
N PHE A 17 4.98 -1.84 -8.93
CA PHE A 17 5.67 -1.01 -7.94
C PHE A 17 7.13 -0.92 -8.32
N LYS A 18 7.67 0.30 -8.25
CA LYS A 18 9.02 0.69 -8.63
C LYS A 18 9.28 0.80 -10.13
N GLU A 19 9.62 2.03 -10.47
CA GLU A 19 10.21 2.51 -11.71
C GLU A 19 9.25 2.53 -12.89
N SER A 20 9.40 3.60 -13.65
CA SER A 20 8.54 3.97 -14.76
C SER A 20 8.21 2.77 -15.63
N PHE A 21 6.94 2.41 -15.70
CA PHE A 21 6.49 1.30 -16.53
C PHE A 21 5.93 1.82 -17.85
N ILE A 22 6.20 1.07 -18.91
CA ILE A 22 5.72 1.37 -20.25
C ILE A 22 4.37 0.66 -20.42
N CYS A 23 3.33 1.39 -20.81
CA CYS A 23 2.05 0.77 -21.15
C CYS A 23 2.19 -0.11 -22.41
N SER A 24 1.72 -1.36 -22.35
CA SER A 24 1.80 -2.32 -23.47
C SER A 24 1.01 -1.90 -24.72
N HIS A 25 0.04 -0.99 -24.60
CA HIS A 25 -0.80 -0.54 -25.71
C HIS A 25 -0.44 0.83 -26.29
N CYS A 26 0.07 1.76 -25.48
CA CYS A 26 0.33 3.13 -25.93
C CYS A 26 1.78 3.58 -25.74
N SER A 27 2.65 2.68 -25.26
CA SER A 27 4.06 2.95 -24.96
C SER A 27 4.33 4.16 -24.07
N ALA A 28 3.31 4.68 -23.37
CA ALA A 28 3.46 5.82 -22.49
C ALA A 28 4.21 5.40 -21.22
N LYS A 29 5.18 6.21 -20.82
CA LYS A 29 5.92 6.09 -19.56
C LYS A 29 5.04 6.61 -18.43
N LEU A 30 4.71 5.74 -17.48
CA LEU A 30 3.81 6.04 -16.36
C LEU A 30 4.60 6.02 -15.04
N ILE A 31 4.31 6.98 -14.17
CA ILE A 31 4.85 7.03 -12.81
C ILE A 31 3.66 6.97 -11.85
N GLY A 32 3.70 6.02 -10.91
CA GLY A 32 2.72 5.97 -9.84
C GLY A 32 3.14 6.89 -8.70
N ASN A 33 2.27 7.82 -8.32
CA ASN A 33 2.43 8.59 -7.10
C ASN A 33 1.68 7.87 -5.97
N TYR A 34 2.44 7.27 -5.05
CA TYR A 34 1.89 6.48 -3.94
C TYR A 34 2.02 7.19 -2.58
N ASN A 35 2.47 8.45 -2.55
CA ASN A 35 2.71 9.17 -1.29
C ASN A 35 1.43 9.30 -0.45
N GLY A 36 0.29 9.61 -1.09
CA GLY A 36 -1.00 9.70 -0.38
C GLY A 36 -1.42 8.37 0.23
N ALA A 37 -1.29 7.27 -0.52
CA ALA A 37 -1.58 5.93 -0.02
C ALA A 37 -0.65 5.53 1.14
N PHE A 38 0.64 5.90 1.08
CA PHE A 38 1.60 5.62 2.13
C PHE A 38 1.27 6.36 3.44
N ILE A 39 0.96 7.65 3.38
CA ILE A 39 0.60 8.46 4.56
C ILE A 39 -0.66 7.88 5.22
N TRP A 40 -1.68 7.54 4.45
CA TRP A 40 -2.90 6.92 4.96
C TRP A 40 -2.65 5.53 5.56
N THR A 41 -1.78 4.73 4.93
CA THR A 41 -1.42 3.40 5.44
C THR A 41 -0.75 3.51 6.81
N VAL A 42 0.17 4.46 6.98
CA VAL A 42 0.81 4.72 8.28
C VAL A 42 -0.26 5.11 9.31
N GLY A 43 -1.13 6.09 9.00
CA GLY A 43 -2.19 6.52 9.90
C GLY A 43 -3.13 5.39 10.33
N LEU A 44 -3.58 4.56 9.39
CA LEU A 44 -4.43 3.40 9.69
C LEU A 44 -3.71 2.32 10.49
N SER A 45 -2.42 2.13 10.28
CA SER A 45 -1.64 1.13 11.02
C SER A 45 -1.43 1.54 12.47
N TRP A 46 -1.28 2.83 12.75
CA TRP A 46 -1.30 3.36 14.12
C TRP A 46 -2.65 3.13 14.81
N LEU A 47 -3.77 3.37 14.11
CA LEU A 47 -5.10 3.09 14.64
C LEU A 47 -5.32 1.59 14.88
N ALA A 48 -4.83 0.73 13.98
CA ALA A 48 -4.90 -0.71 14.15
C ALA A 48 -4.08 -1.18 15.34
N ASP A 49 -2.88 -0.62 15.55
CA ASP A 49 -2.02 -0.97 16.68
C ASP A 49 -2.68 -0.62 18.03
N LEU A 50 -3.50 0.44 18.08
CA LEU A 50 -4.28 0.81 19.25
C LEU A 50 -5.34 -0.25 19.62
N VAL A 51 -5.87 -0.97 18.64
CA VAL A 51 -6.82 -2.09 18.86
C VAL A 51 -6.08 -3.40 19.12
N ILE A 52 -4.95 -3.65 18.43
CA ILE A 52 -4.13 -4.86 18.59
C ILE A 52 -3.53 -4.92 19.99
N TYR A 53 -3.10 -3.78 20.55
CA TYR A 53 -2.46 -3.73 21.86
C TYR A 53 -3.31 -4.34 23.00
N PRO A 54 -4.55 -3.89 23.29
CA PRO A 54 -5.36 -4.47 24.35
C PRO A 54 -5.76 -5.92 24.07
N VAL A 55 -5.97 -6.29 22.79
CA VAL A 55 -6.32 -7.67 22.41
C VAL A 55 -5.16 -8.63 22.69
N VAL A 56 -3.94 -8.28 22.29
CA VAL A 56 -2.76 -9.11 22.54
C VAL A 56 -2.46 -9.17 24.04
N TYR A 57 -2.61 -8.05 24.75
CA TYR A 57 -2.39 -7.98 26.19
C TYR A 57 -3.37 -8.89 26.96
N SER A 58 -4.65 -8.88 26.59
CA SER A 58 -5.68 -9.69 27.24
C SER A 58 -5.53 -11.19 26.98
N ASN A 59 -4.98 -11.60 25.83
CA ASN A 59 -4.88 -13.01 25.46
C ASN A 59 -3.57 -13.66 25.88
N PHE A 60 -2.45 -12.92 25.86
CA PHE A 60 -1.12 -13.50 26.03
C PHE A 60 -0.38 -13.05 27.29
N GLY A 61 -0.92 -12.06 28.02
CA GLY A 61 -0.22 -11.47 29.17
C GLY A 61 1.01 -10.66 28.72
N SER A 62 1.30 -9.57 29.42
CA SER A 62 2.20 -8.52 28.94
C SER A 62 3.68 -8.93 28.81
N ASN A 63 4.38 -8.24 27.89
CA ASN A 63 5.82 -7.99 27.79
C ASN A 63 6.78 -9.19 27.72
N TRP A 64 6.29 -10.42 27.76
CA TRP A 64 7.11 -11.58 27.43
C TRP A 64 7.27 -11.66 25.91
N TRP A 65 8.46 -12.08 25.48
CA TRP A 65 8.88 -12.21 24.07
C TRP A 65 7.75 -12.59 23.08
N PRO A 66 6.89 -13.60 23.34
CA PRO A 66 5.80 -13.95 22.43
C PRO A 66 4.79 -12.82 22.17
N GLY A 67 4.37 -12.08 23.19
CA GLY A 67 3.36 -11.02 23.03
C GLY A 67 3.84 -9.86 22.13
N VAL A 68 5.12 -9.51 22.23
CA VAL A 68 5.73 -8.46 21.38
C VAL A 68 5.82 -8.92 19.93
N ILE A 69 6.25 -10.16 19.69
CA ILE A 69 6.36 -10.73 18.33
C ILE A 69 4.99 -10.79 17.65
N ILE A 70 3.96 -11.22 18.37
CA ILE A 70 2.58 -11.31 17.86
C ILE A 70 2.07 -9.91 17.48
N ARG A 71 2.29 -8.90 18.33
CA ARG A 71 1.91 -7.51 18.01
C ARG A 71 2.58 -7.00 16.74
N ILE A 72 3.90 -7.19 16.61
CA ILE A 72 4.66 -6.75 15.43
C ILE A 72 4.15 -7.48 14.17
N ALA A 73 3.92 -8.79 14.26
CA ALA A 73 3.43 -9.58 13.13
C ALA A 73 2.03 -9.12 12.67
N LEU A 74 1.09 -8.93 13.61
CA LEU A 74 -0.25 -8.42 13.31
C LEU A 74 -0.21 -7.01 12.72
N SER A 75 0.56 -6.10 13.33
CA SER A 75 0.71 -4.73 12.85
C SER A 75 1.32 -4.67 11.45
N THR A 76 2.33 -5.50 11.18
CA THR A 76 2.96 -5.60 9.85
C THR A 76 2.00 -6.16 8.80
N SER A 77 1.22 -7.20 9.15
CA SER A 77 0.21 -7.77 8.25
C SER A 77 -0.90 -6.76 7.91
N ALA A 78 -1.35 -5.99 8.91
CA ALA A 78 -2.34 -4.93 8.73
C ALA A 78 -1.76 -3.82 7.84
N PHE A 79 -0.51 -3.40 8.08
CA PHE A 79 0.16 -2.39 7.26
C PHE A 79 0.24 -2.82 5.79
N ILE A 80 0.68 -4.05 5.50
CA ILE A 80 0.76 -4.57 4.12
C ILE A 80 -0.63 -4.66 3.48
N GLY A 81 -1.64 -5.12 4.24
CA GLY A 81 -3.03 -5.16 3.78
C GLY A 81 -3.57 -3.78 3.42
N PHE A 82 -3.38 -2.78 4.29
CA PHE A 82 -3.80 -1.41 4.03
C PHE A 82 -3.04 -0.79 2.86
N LEU A 83 -1.74 -1.05 2.74
CA LEU A 83 -0.91 -0.54 1.65
C LEU A 83 -1.45 -1.06 0.30
N ALA A 84 -1.69 -2.37 0.19
CA ALA A 84 -2.23 -2.96 -1.02
C ALA A 84 -3.60 -2.38 -1.40
N ILE A 85 -4.49 -2.19 -0.42
CA ILE A 85 -5.83 -1.63 -0.64
C ILE A 85 -5.75 -0.15 -1.05
N LEU A 86 -4.94 0.65 -0.35
CA LEU A 86 -4.86 2.09 -0.58
C LEU A 86 -4.14 2.44 -1.87
N ILE A 87 -3.13 1.68 -2.30
CA ILE A 87 -2.60 1.87 -3.65
C ILE A 87 -3.64 1.52 -4.71
N SER A 88 -4.47 0.51 -4.47
CA SER A 88 -5.55 0.17 -5.41
C SER A 88 -6.58 1.28 -5.56
N SER A 89 -6.92 1.98 -4.47
CA SER A 89 -8.00 2.97 -4.45
C SER A 89 -7.53 4.40 -4.71
N MET A 90 -6.33 4.75 -4.25
CA MET A 90 -5.78 6.11 -4.30
C MET A 90 -4.55 6.23 -5.21
N GLY A 91 -4.09 5.14 -5.81
CA GLY A 91 -2.96 5.18 -6.73
C GLY A 91 -3.29 6.07 -7.93
N THR A 92 -2.70 7.27 -7.97
CA THR A 92 -2.77 8.11 -9.15
C THR A 92 -1.62 7.72 -10.08
N ILE A 93 -1.99 7.36 -11.32
CA ILE A 93 -1.02 7.14 -12.37
C ILE A 93 -0.86 8.46 -13.09
N GLU A 94 0.27 9.11 -12.86
CA GLU A 94 0.64 10.31 -13.60
C GLU A 94 1.43 9.91 -14.84
N LEU A 95 1.21 10.64 -15.94
CA LEU A 95 2.07 10.54 -17.11
C LEU A 95 3.43 11.12 -16.71
N SER A 96 4.50 10.40 -16.98
CA SER A 96 5.86 10.91 -16.82
C SER A 96 6.13 11.96 -17.90
N SER A 97 5.55 13.17 -17.78
CA SER A 97 5.79 14.28 -18.69
C SER A 97 7.06 15.03 -18.30
N LYS A 98 8.23 14.44 -18.58
CA LYS A 98 9.52 15.13 -18.79
C LYS A 98 10.55 14.08 -19.25
N GLN A 99 10.82 13.96 -20.57
CA GLN A 99 11.63 14.81 -21.48
C GLN A 99 13.12 14.44 -21.40
N ASP A 100 13.63 14.08 -22.57
CA ASP A 100 15.01 14.00 -23.08
C ASP A 100 16.16 14.38 -22.14
#